data_AF-A0A938U9B7-F1
#
_entry.id   AF-A0A938U9B7-F1
#
_cell.length_a   1.000
_cell.length_b   1.000
_cell.length_c   1.000
_cell.angle_alpha   90.00
_cell.angle_beta   90.00
_cell.angle_gamma   90.00
#
_symmetry.space_group_name_H-M   'P 1'
#
loop_
_entity.id
_entity.type
_entity.pdbx_description
1 polymer ?
#
loop_
_entity_poly.entity_id
_entity_poly.type
_entity_poly.pdbx_seq_one_letter_code
_entity_poly.pdbx_strand_id
1 'polypeptide(L)'
;MTSAPLTMPPEAALASLERALLDARALGSGDLRARLRWLESAATAAGAVALNDEGRAGALHLQAALGAIVQWSQGPKDPASLVALDALVRTLTTRGYLAMLRSLAAAYDALVDERAPHRAACAEARDALRTLAKSVEHGQPPPPVVAERLAALRAAALAAGSATSTASSSSTSSRG
;
A
#
# COMPACT_ATOMS: atom_id res chain seq x y z
N MET A 1 17.81 -19.96 16.87
CA MET A 1 17.31 -20.09 15.49
C MET A 1 16.86 -18.71 15.06
N THR A 2 17.72 -18.00 14.34
CA THR A 2 17.53 -16.59 13.99
C THR A 2 16.84 -16.56 12.63
N SER A 3 15.54 -16.27 12.61
CA SER A 3 14.83 -16.01 11.35
C SER A 3 15.46 -14.80 10.69
N ALA A 4 16.15 -15.02 9.57
CA ALA A 4 16.57 -13.93 8.70
C ALA A 4 15.30 -13.21 8.19
N PRO A 5 15.19 -11.88 8.31
CA PRO A 5 14.13 -11.16 7.62
C PRO A 5 14.42 -11.31 6.12
N LEU A 6 13.52 -11.96 5.40
CA LEU A 6 13.47 -11.95 3.94
C LEU A 6 13.32 -10.49 3.52
N THR A 7 14.45 -9.81 3.34
CA THR A 7 14.51 -8.42 2.93
C THR A 7 14.19 -8.45 1.44
N MET A 8 12.91 -8.27 1.11
CA MET A 8 12.54 -8.03 -0.28
C MET A 8 13.31 -6.81 -0.79
N PRO A 9 13.74 -6.78 -2.07
CA PRO A 9 14.33 -5.59 -2.63
C PRO A 9 13.36 -4.40 -2.43
N PRO A 10 13.87 -3.19 -2.11
CA PRO A 10 13.06 -2.06 -1.69
C PRO A 10 11.94 -1.73 -2.69
N GLU A 11 12.19 -1.95 -3.98
CA GLU A 11 11.24 -1.78 -5.07
C GLU A 11 10.08 -2.79 -5.03
N ALA A 12 10.34 -4.07 -4.70
CA ALA A 12 9.30 -5.09 -4.60
C ALA A 12 8.44 -4.90 -3.35
N ALA A 13 9.04 -4.44 -2.24
CA ALA A 13 8.33 -4.11 -1.02
C ALA A 13 7.40 -2.88 -1.22
N LEU A 14 7.90 -1.83 -1.89
CA LEU A 14 7.10 -0.67 -2.29
C LEU A 14 5.95 -1.06 -3.22
N ALA A 15 6.20 -1.90 -4.24
CA ALA A 15 5.17 -2.37 -5.15
C ALA A 15 4.09 -3.22 -4.44
N SER A 16 4.48 -4.03 -3.45
CA SER A 16 3.55 -4.82 -2.64
C SER A 16 2.67 -3.94 -1.75
N LEU A 17 3.25 -2.92 -1.11
CA LEU A 17 2.52 -1.97 -0.29
C LEU A 17 1.57 -1.12 -1.14
N GLU A 18 2.04 -0.60 -2.26
CA GLU A 18 1.21 0.14 -3.19
C GLU A 18 0.02 -0.74 -3.65
N ARG A 19 0.26 -2.05 -3.88
CA ARG A 19 -0.80 -2.99 -4.28
C ARG A 19 -1.86 -3.13 -3.21
N ALA A 20 -1.45 -3.37 -1.98
CA ALA A 20 -2.35 -3.47 -0.85
C ALA A 20 -3.16 -2.18 -0.64
N LEU A 21 -2.53 -1.01 -0.80
CA LEU A 21 -3.18 0.28 -0.60
C LEU A 21 -4.15 0.64 -1.74
N LEU A 22 -3.81 0.37 -3.00
CA LEU A 22 -4.69 0.73 -4.12
C LEU A 22 -5.83 -0.27 -4.35
N ASP A 23 -5.75 -1.46 -3.75
CA ASP A 23 -6.89 -2.38 -3.63
C ASP A 23 -7.98 -1.85 -2.65
N ALA A 24 -7.72 -0.70 -2.01
CA ALA A 24 -8.65 0.02 -1.14
C ALA A 24 -9.91 0.55 -1.84
N ARG A 25 -10.15 0.24 -3.14
CA ARG A 25 -11.52 0.26 -3.69
C ARG A 25 -12.49 -0.58 -2.82
N ALA A 26 -11.98 -1.52 -2.02
CA ALA A 26 -12.71 -2.21 -0.96
C ALA A 26 -13.22 -1.32 0.21
N LEU A 27 -12.62 -0.14 0.47
CA LEU A 27 -13.09 0.80 1.50
C LEU A 27 -14.50 1.33 1.21
N GLY A 28 -14.88 1.42 -0.08
CA GLY A 28 -16.23 1.77 -0.50
C GLY A 28 -17.22 0.60 -0.51
N SER A 29 -16.74 -0.65 -0.45
CA SER A 29 -17.61 -1.82 -0.47
C SER A 29 -18.30 -2.01 0.88
N GLY A 30 -19.58 -2.34 0.88
CA GLY A 30 -20.31 -2.75 2.10
C GLY A 30 -19.88 -4.11 2.65
N ASP A 31 -18.93 -4.80 1.99
CA ASP A 31 -18.46 -6.12 2.40
C ASP A 31 -17.37 -6.01 3.48
N LEU A 32 -17.77 -6.34 4.71
CA LEU A 32 -16.88 -6.37 5.87
C LEU A 32 -15.71 -7.35 5.69
N ARG A 33 -15.92 -8.51 5.05
CA ARG A 33 -14.83 -9.49 4.86
C ARG A 33 -13.79 -8.99 3.87
N ALA A 34 -14.21 -8.31 2.81
CA ALA A 34 -13.30 -7.66 1.87
C ALA A 34 -12.47 -6.58 2.57
N ARG A 35 -13.11 -5.75 3.42
CA ARG A 35 -12.42 -4.72 4.22
C ARG A 35 -11.41 -5.31 5.20
N LEU A 36 -11.73 -6.42 5.86
CA LEU A 36 -10.81 -7.09 6.79
C LEU A 36 -9.59 -7.66 6.08
N ARG A 37 -9.78 -8.40 4.99
CA ARG A 37 -8.67 -8.93 4.19
C ARG A 37 -7.77 -7.82 3.66
N TRP A 38 -8.38 -6.71 3.24
CA TRP A 38 -7.64 -5.52 2.83
C TRP A 38 -6.80 -4.97 3.98
N LEU A 39 -7.39 -4.79 5.16
CA LEU A 39 -6.71 -4.22 6.32
C LEU A 39 -5.53 -5.10 6.78
N GLU A 40 -5.70 -6.42 6.78
CA GLU A 40 -4.64 -7.40 7.08
C GLU A 40 -3.50 -7.32 6.06
N SER A 41 -3.84 -7.29 4.76
CA SER A 41 -2.85 -7.17 3.68
C SER A 41 -2.07 -5.87 3.76
N ALA A 42 -2.77 -4.75 3.99
CA ALA A 42 -2.17 -3.42 4.12
C ALA A 42 -1.27 -3.31 5.36
N ALA A 43 -1.71 -3.81 6.52
CA ALA A 43 -0.90 -3.82 7.73
C ALA A 43 0.37 -4.68 7.59
N THR A 44 0.23 -5.85 6.94
CA THR A 44 1.37 -6.75 6.68
C THR A 44 2.37 -6.13 5.71
N ALA A 45 1.90 -5.59 4.59
CA ALA A 45 2.76 -4.93 3.61
C ALA A 45 3.45 -3.69 4.20
N ALA A 46 2.74 -2.91 5.02
CA ALA A 46 3.29 -1.73 5.69
C ALA A 46 4.41 -2.10 6.67
N GLY A 47 4.28 -3.23 7.39
CA GLY A 47 5.32 -3.73 8.29
C GLY A 47 6.56 -4.28 7.58
N ALA A 48 6.44 -4.64 6.29
CA ALA A 48 7.53 -5.18 5.48
C ALA A 48 8.37 -4.10 4.77
N VAL A 49 7.90 -2.85 4.72
CA VAL A 49 8.61 -1.74 4.06
C VAL A 49 9.30 -0.87 5.11
N ALA A 50 10.60 -0.60 4.91
CA ALA A 50 11.33 0.40 5.69
C ALA A 50 10.93 1.82 5.24
N LEU A 51 9.74 2.25 5.66
CA LEU A 51 9.23 3.60 5.41
C LEU A 51 9.79 4.63 6.40
N ASN A 52 9.63 5.91 6.07
CA ASN A 52 9.88 7.03 6.99
C ASN A 52 8.97 6.96 8.23
N ASP A 53 9.18 7.85 9.20
CA ASP A 53 8.43 7.85 10.48
C ASP A 53 6.92 7.98 10.28
N GLU A 54 6.48 8.71 9.25
CA GLU A 54 5.06 8.83 8.90
C GLU A 54 4.49 7.49 8.42
N GLY A 55 5.21 6.74 7.58
CA GLY A 55 4.83 5.39 7.20
C GLY A 55 4.80 4.44 8.41
N ARG A 56 5.76 4.52 9.32
CA ARG A 56 5.74 3.71 10.54
C ARG A 56 4.50 3.98 11.40
N ALA A 57 4.13 5.26 11.57
CA ALA A 57 2.91 5.65 12.27
C ALA A 57 1.65 5.14 11.55
N GLY A 58 1.64 5.19 10.20
CA GLY A 58 0.56 4.65 9.39
C GLY A 58 0.34 3.16 9.59
N ALA A 59 1.42 2.38 9.66
CA ALA A 59 1.36 0.93 9.88
C ALA A 59 0.74 0.60 11.24
N LEU A 60 1.14 1.34 12.28
CA LEU A 60 0.58 1.19 13.63
C LEU A 60 -0.92 1.52 13.67
N HIS A 61 -1.38 2.52 12.92
CA HIS A 61 -2.80 2.82 12.83
C HIS A 61 -3.61 1.69 12.16
N LEU A 62 -3.07 1.08 11.09
CA LEU A 62 -3.72 -0.08 10.44
C LEU A 62 -3.76 -1.30 11.37
N GLN A 63 -2.66 -1.56 12.08
CA GLN A 63 -2.59 -2.63 13.08
C GLN A 63 -3.55 -2.38 14.25
N ALA A 64 -3.67 -1.15 14.73
CA ALA A 64 -4.61 -0.78 15.79
C ALA A 64 -6.07 -0.96 15.34
N ALA A 65 -6.39 -0.65 14.08
CA ALA A 65 -7.72 -0.90 13.52
C ALA A 65 -8.05 -2.39 13.52
N LEU A 66 -7.10 -3.24 13.09
CA LEU A 66 -7.27 -4.69 13.10
C LEU A 66 -7.41 -5.21 14.53
N GLY A 67 -6.57 -4.73 15.45
CA GLY A 67 -6.61 -5.06 16.88
C GLY A 67 -7.95 -4.72 17.52
N ALA A 68 -8.54 -3.56 17.21
CA ALA A 68 -9.86 -3.18 17.70
C ALA A 68 -10.95 -4.17 17.26
N ILE A 69 -10.90 -4.62 16.00
CA ILE A 69 -11.86 -5.60 15.47
C ILE A 69 -11.67 -6.97 16.14
N VAL A 70 -10.42 -7.43 16.26
CA VAL A 70 -10.10 -8.70 16.92
C VAL A 70 -10.53 -8.67 18.39
N GLN A 71 -10.25 -7.59 19.10
CA GLN A 71 -10.65 -7.43 20.50
C GLN A 71 -12.16 -7.44 20.66
N TRP A 72 -12.89 -6.71 19.81
CA TRP A 72 -14.35 -6.78 19.79
C TRP A 72 -14.83 -8.20 19.45
N SER A 73 -14.15 -8.88 18.51
CA SER A 73 -14.48 -10.25 18.08
C SER A 73 -14.45 -11.26 19.23
N GLN A 74 -13.58 -11.05 20.22
CA GLN A 74 -13.37 -11.92 21.39
C GLN A 74 -14.19 -11.52 22.62
N GLY A 75 -14.70 -10.29 22.67
CA GLY A 75 -15.46 -9.77 23.80
C GLY A 75 -16.98 -9.94 23.72
N PRO A 76 -17.71 -9.54 24.78
CA PRO A 76 -19.18 -9.50 24.78
C PRO A 76 -19.74 -8.64 23.63
N LYS A 77 -20.77 -9.15 22.94
CA LYS A 77 -21.38 -8.52 21.77
C LYS A 77 -22.49 -7.57 22.16
N ASP A 78 -22.13 -6.39 22.64
CA ASP A 78 -23.10 -5.31 22.81
C ASP A 78 -23.36 -4.61 21.45
N PRO A 79 -24.59 -4.62 20.92
CA PRO A 79 -24.93 -3.90 19.69
C PRO A 79 -24.64 -2.39 19.75
N ALA A 80 -24.71 -1.76 20.93
CA ALA A 80 -24.38 -0.34 21.08
C ALA A 80 -22.88 -0.06 20.83
N SER A 81 -22.01 -1.02 21.17
CA SER A 81 -20.56 -0.93 20.94
C SER A 81 -20.16 -0.96 19.46
N LEU A 82 -21.02 -1.49 18.58
CA LEU A 82 -20.74 -1.60 17.14
C LEU A 82 -20.58 -0.24 16.46
N VAL A 83 -21.39 0.75 16.84
CA VAL A 83 -21.32 2.09 16.25
C VAL A 83 -19.99 2.77 16.61
N ALA A 84 -19.59 2.66 17.88
CA ALA A 84 -18.32 3.17 18.36
C ALA A 84 -17.11 2.45 17.72
N LEU A 85 -17.22 1.13 17.55
CA LEU A 85 -16.20 0.33 16.85
C LEU A 85 -16.07 0.74 15.39
N ASP A 86 -17.18 0.86 14.64
CA ASP A 86 -17.14 1.26 13.23
C ASP A 86 -16.49 2.65 13.08
N ALA A 87 -16.85 3.61 13.94
CA ALA A 87 -16.25 4.93 13.95
C ALA A 87 -14.73 4.89 14.25
N LEU A 88 -14.31 4.09 15.23
CA LEU A 88 -12.90 3.91 15.58
C LEU A 88 -12.11 3.28 14.42
N VAL A 89 -12.61 2.18 13.88
CA VAL A 89 -11.98 1.44 12.76
C VAL A 89 -11.84 2.35 11.55
N ARG A 90 -12.89 3.09 11.18
CA ARG A 90 -12.82 4.07 10.08
C ARG A 90 -11.77 5.13 10.33
N THR A 91 -11.73 5.69 11.54
CA THR A 91 -10.76 6.74 11.89
C THR A 91 -9.32 6.25 11.79
N LEU A 92 -9.03 5.10 12.39
CA LEU A 92 -7.70 4.49 12.37
C LEU A 92 -7.30 4.10 10.94
N THR A 93 -8.22 3.51 10.18
CA THR A 93 -8.01 3.13 8.79
C THR A 93 -7.69 4.34 7.92
N THR A 94 -8.47 5.42 7.99
CA THR A 94 -8.22 6.65 7.23
C THR A 94 -6.88 7.28 7.57
N ARG A 95 -6.54 7.37 8.87
CA ARG A 95 -5.24 7.89 9.31
C ARG A 95 -4.07 7.04 8.82
N GLY A 96 -4.18 5.72 8.95
CA GLY A 96 -3.18 4.77 8.48
C GLY A 96 -2.97 4.87 6.97
N TYR A 97 -4.08 4.91 6.21
CA TYR A 97 -4.06 5.03 4.77
C TYR A 97 -3.42 6.34 4.28
N LEU A 98 -3.76 7.48 4.90
CA LEU A 98 -3.17 8.78 4.56
C LEU A 98 -1.66 8.82 4.80
N ALA A 99 -1.22 8.36 5.97
CA ALA A 99 0.19 8.33 6.33
C ALA A 99 0.99 7.43 5.36
N MET A 100 0.40 6.32 4.92
CA MET A 100 0.99 5.44 3.91
C MET A 100 1.13 6.08 2.54
N LEU A 101 0.09 6.77 2.05
CA LEU A 101 0.13 7.45 0.76
C LEU A 101 1.21 8.54 0.72
N ARG A 102 1.34 9.31 1.80
CA ARG A 102 2.37 10.35 1.94
C ARG A 102 3.77 9.76 2.02
N SER A 103 3.93 8.68 2.78
CA SER A 103 5.21 7.97 2.88
C SER A 103 5.65 7.38 1.54
N LEU A 104 4.74 6.78 0.79
CA LEU A 104 5.01 6.30 -0.58
C LEU A 104 5.38 7.45 -1.52
N ALA A 105 4.69 8.58 -1.46
CA ALA A 105 5.04 9.75 -2.26
C ALA A 105 6.46 10.26 -1.96
N ALA A 106 6.85 10.28 -0.68
CA ALA A 106 8.21 10.65 -0.27
C ALA A 106 9.27 9.63 -0.75
N ALA A 107 8.95 8.33 -0.76
CA ALA A 107 9.83 7.32 -1.34
C ALA A 107 10.04 7.53 -2.85
N TYR A 108 8.97 7.86 -3.59
CA TYR A 108 9.07 8.20 -4.99
C TYR A 108 9.82 9.52 -5.26
N ASP A 109 9.74 10.52 -4.36
CA ASP A 109 10.58 11.73 -4.44
C ASP A 109 12.07 11.38 -4.41
N ALA A 110 12.49 10.54 -3.46
CA ALA A 110 13.89 10.11 -3.36
C ALA A 110 14.39 9.44 -4.65
N LEU A 111 13.56 8.60 -5.28
CA LEU A 111 13.88 7.93 -6.54
C LEU A 111 13.94 8.88 -7.75
N VAL A 112 13.18 9.98 -7.73
CA VAL A 112 13.25 11.03 -8.77
C VAL A 112 14.59 11.76 -8.74
N ASP A 113 15.15 11.95 -7.55
CA ASP A 113 16.40 12.68 -7.35
C ASP A 113 17.64 11.85 -7.73
N GLU A 114 17.58 10.51 -7.66
CA GLU A 114 18.69 9.59 -7.93
C GLU A 114 19.07 9.38 -9.42
N ARG A 115 18.53 10.18 -10.37
CA ARG A 115 18.74 10.01 -11.83
C ARG A 115 18.36 8.61 -12.36
N ALA A 116 17.37 7.97 -11.74
CA ALA A 116 16.88 6.67 -12.18
C ALA A 116 16.34 6.71 -13.64
N PRO A 117 16.52 5.65 -14.44
CA PRO A 117 15.99 5.56 -15.81
C PRO A 117 14.46 5.68 -15.88
N HIS A 118 13.78 5.58 -14.74
CA HIS A 118 12.32 5.67 -14.59
C HIS A 118 11.84 6.98 -13.92
N ARG A 119 12.65 8.05 -13.93
CA ARG A 119 12.35 9.33 -13.26
C ARG A 119 10.97 9.91 -13.59
N ALA A 120 10.58 9.90 -14.86
CA ALA A 120 9.28 10.43 -15.28
C ALA A 120 8.10 9.64 -14.67
N ALA A 121 8.20 8.30 -14.67
CA ALA A 121 7.22 7.42 -14.07
C ALA A 121 7.17 7.57 -12.53
N CYS A 122 8.31 7.75 -11.88
CA CYS A 122 8.37 7.99 -10.43
C CYS A 122 7.73 9.34 -10.05
N ALA A 123 7.98 10.39 -10.84
CA ALA A 123 7.35 11.69 -10.63
C ALA A 123 5.82 11.63 -10.83
N GLU A 124 5.36 10.90 -11.84
CA GLU A 124 3.93 10.69 -12.08
C GLU A 124 3.26 9.89 -10.96
N ALA A 125 3.90 8.82 -10.48
CA ALA A 125 3.42 8.01 -9.35
C ALA A 125 3.30 8.86 -8.07
N ARG A 126 4.33 9.66 -7.76
CA ARG A 126 4.31 10.59 -6.64
C ARG A 126 3.14 11.57 -6.72
N ASP A 127 2.95 12.22 -7.87
CA ASP A 127 1.92 13.25 -8.02
C ASP A 127 0.51 12.65 -7.92
N ALA A 128 0.33 11.44 -8.44
CA ALA A 128 -0.90 10.67 -8.27
C ALA A 128 -1.16 10.32 -6.80
N LEU A 129 -0.16 9.83 -6.06
CA LEU A 129 -0.27 9.50 -4.63
C LEU A 129 -0.59 10.73 -3.77
N ARG A 130 0.04 11.88 -4.04
CA ARG A 130 -0.25 13.16 -3.36
C ARG A 130 -1.66 13.64 -3.63
N THR A 131 -2.13 13.51 -4.88
CA THR A 131 -3.51 13.87 -5.25
C THR A 131 -4.52 12.99 -4.52
N LEU A 132 -4.24 11.68 -4.46
CA LEU A 132 -5.06 10.72 -3.73
C LEU A 132 -5.12 11.03 -2.23
N ALA A 133 -3.98 11.33 -1.60
CA ALA A 133 -3.92 11.70 -0.19
C ALA A 133 -4.76 12.94 0.10
N LYS A 134 -4.67 13.98 -0.75
CA LYS A 134 -5.50 15.19 -0.63
C LYS A 134 -6.99 14.87 -0.76
N SER A 135 -7.41 14.04 -1.71
CA SER A 135 -8.82 13.68 -1.85
C SER A 135 -9.34 12.98 -0.59
N VAL A 136 -8.58 12.04 -0.03
CA VAL A 136 -8.95 11.33 1.20
C VAL A 136 -9.01 12.28 2.40
N GLU A 137 -8.06 13.22 2.55
CA GLU A 137 -8.08 14.23 3.61
C GLU A 137 -9.35 15.08 3.59
N HIS A 138 -9.86 15.40 2.40
CA HIS A 138 -11.07 16.20 2.23
C HIS A 138 -12.35 15.35 2.18
N GLY A 139 -12.26 14.03 2.39
CA GLY A 139 -13.40 13.11 2.32
C GLY A 139 -14.00 12.98 0.92
N GLN A 140 -13.23 13.32 -0.12
CA GLN A 140 -13.66 13.25 -1.51
C GLN A 140 -13.32 11.88 -2.12
N PRO A 141 -14.12 11.38 -3.05
CA PRO A 141 -13.78 10.17 -3.78
C PRO A 141 -12.46 10.39 -4.56
N PRO A 142 -11.62 9.34 -4.69
CA PRO A 142 -10.41 9.42 -5.48
C PRO A 142 -10.75 9.79 -6.94
N PRO A 143 -10.03 10.75 -7.56
CA PRO A 143 -10.30 11.11 -8.95
C PRO A 143 -10.10 9.89 -9.86
N PRO A 144 -11.03 9.59 -10.79
CA PRO A 144 -10.94 8.40 -11.65
C PRO A 144 -9.60 8.34 -12.40
N VAL A 145 -9.15 9.49 -12.89
CA VAL A 145 -7.88 9.68 -13.60
C VAL A 145 -6.66 9.29 -12.74
N VAL A 146 -6.71 9.51 -11.43
CA VAL A 146 -5.61 9.16 -10.51
C VAL A 146 -5.55 7.64 -10.31
N ALA A 147 -6.71 6.99 -10.18
CA ALA A 147 -6.79 5.54 -10.06
C ALA A 147 -6.34 4.84 -11.36
N GLU A 148 -6.75 5.35 -12.52
CA GLU A 148 -6.35 4.83 -13.83
C GLU A 148 -4.84 5.00 -14.09
N ARG A 149 -4.28 6.16 -13.74
CA ARG A 149 -2.83 6.42 -13.88
C ARG A 149 -1.99 5.49 -13.01
N LEU A 150 -2.36 5.30 -11.75
CA LEU A 150 -1.64 4.36 -10.88
C LEU A 150 -1.75 2.91 -11.37
N ALA A 151 -2.90 2.51 -11.94
CA ALA A 151 -3.05 1.20 -12.57
C ALA A 151 -2.17 1.06 -13.83
N ALA A 152 -2.05 2.10 -14.65
CA ALA A 152 -1.21 2.10 -15.84
C ALA A 152 0.29 2.05 -15.51
N LEU A 153 0.75 2.83 -14.52
CA LEU A 153 2.13 2.80 -14.03
C LEU A 153 2.51 1.41 -13.51
N ARG A 154 1.55 0.71 -12.89
CA ARG A 154 1.69 -0.70 -12.48
C ARG A 154 1.86 -1.66 -13.63
N ALA A 155 1.01 -1.56 -14.65
CA ALA A 155 1.07 -2.42 -15.82
C ALA A 155 2.43 -2.27 -16.51
N ALA A 156 2.95 -1.04 -16.58
CA ALA A 156 4.27 -0.74 -17.10
C ALA A 156 5.39 -1.37 -16.25
N ALA A 157 5.33 -1.27 -14.92
CA ALA A 157 6.33 -1.86 -14.02
C ALA A 157 6.35 -3.40 -14.08
N LEU A 158 5.18 -4.05 -14.15
CA LEU A 158 5.06 -5.50 -14.30
C LEU A 158 5.56 -6.00 -15.67
N ALA A 159 5.32 -5.23 -16.73
CA ALA A 159 5.85 -5.52 -18.06
C ALA A 159 7.38 -5.35 -18.13
N ALA A 160 7.94 -4.38 -17.41
CA ALA A 160 9.38 -4.18 -17.32
C ALA A 160 10.08 -5.33 -16.57
N GLY A 161 9.52 -5.76 -15.43
CA GLY A 161 10.08 -6.86 -14.62
C GLY A 161 10.00 -8.24 -15.29
N SER A 162 9.00 -8.49 -16.14
CA SER A 162 8.92 -9.73 -16.91
C SER A 162 9.95 -9.79 -18.03
N ALA A 163 10.26 -8.66 -18.68
CA ALA A 163 11.30 -8.59 -19.71
C ALA A 163 12.72 -8.89 -19.19
N THR A 164 13.03 -8.50 -17.94
CA THR A 164 14.36 -8.74 -17.32
C THR A 164 14.58 -10.21 -16.96
N SER A 165 13.51 -10.93 -16.60
CA SER A 165 13.57 -12.36 -16.24
C SER A 165 13.77 -13.26 -17.47
N THR A 166 13.18 -12.90 -18.61
CA THR A 166 13.35 -13.63 -19.88
C THR A 166 14.74 -13.44 -20.48
N ALA A 167 15.35 -12.26 -20.29
CA ALA A 167 16.72 -11.97 -20.75
C ALA A 167 17.79 -12.74 -19.97
N SER A 168 17.56 -13.03 -18.69
CA SER A 168 18.50 -13.82 -17.87
C SER A 168 18.43 -15.33 -18.15
N SER A 169 17.35 -15.80 -18.77
CA SER A 169 17.13 -17.22 -19.08
C SER A 169 17.67 -17.63 -20.47
N SER A 170 18.11 -16.68 -21.30
CA SER A 170 18.50 -16.92 -22.70
C SER A 170 20.02 -16.94 -22.95
N SER A 171 20.86 -16.80 -21.93
CA SER A 171 22.33 -16.78 -22.05
C SER A 171 23.03 -18.13 -21.79
N THR A 172 22.30 -19.23 -21.63
CA THR A 172 22.91 -20.57 -21.37
C THR A 172 22.52 -21.61 -22.42
N SER A 173 22.82 -21.38 -23.70
CA SER A 173 22.92 -22.44 -24.72
C SER A 173 23.56 -21.90 -26.00
N SER A 174 24.89 -21.96 -26.08
CA SER A 174 25.62 -22.24 -27.32
C SER A 174 27.11 -22.44 -27.03
N ARG A 175 27.47 -23.65 -26.61
CA ARG A 175 28.79 -24.27 -26.83
C ARG A 175 28.55 -25.76 -27.02
N GLY A 176 28.31 -26.13 -28.28
CA GLY A 176 28.43 -27.49 -28.81
C GLY A 176 29.37 -27.43 -29.98
#